data_AF-A0A3D5VFP3-F1
#
_entry.id   AF-A0A3D5VFP3-F1
#
_cell.length_a   1.000
_cell.length_b   1.000
_cell.length_c   1.000
_cell.angle_alpha   90.00
_cell.angle_beta   90.00
_cell.angle_gamma   90.00
#
_symmetry.space_group_name_H-M   'P 1'
#
loop_
_entity.id
_entity.type
_entity.pdbx_description
1 polymer ?
#
loop_
_entity_poly.entity_id
_entity_poly.type
_entity_poly.pdbx_seq_one_letter_code
_entity_poly.pdbx_strand_id
1 'polypeptide(L)'
;MPEKKTEEITLKVEGMTCAACANRVEKGLKGTEGVVSAVVNLATERASIEYLPGAISKEKLLTAVEKAGYQGRLELEEAAVSRDKDEARLQQAARRMWIAWAFTLPAAVWMLIAMAAGRHQHGWPTPLSYNLGTLLLALPALLWAGGHVYQSAWRAARHGSANMDSLIAIGTLAAVSSGIMAFFWPVENYAGVSGMIMTFHLTGRYIEAKARGHASQAIRKLLELGAKTAAVLVNGEERQV
;
A
#
# COMPACT_ATOMS: atom_id res chain seq x y z
N MET A 1 -44.28 -4.08 24.48
CA MET A 1 -44.12 -3.38 23.19
C MET A 1 -42.96 -4.05 22.46
N PRO A 2 -43.08 -4.43 21.18
CA PRO A 2 -41.94 -5.02 20.48
C PRO A 2 -40.88 -3.92 20.31
N GLU A 3 -39.67 -4.15 20.82
CA GLU A 3 -38.52 -3.30 20.55
C GLU A 3 -38.35 -3.19 19.02
N LYS A 4 -38.58 -2.00 18.47
CA LYS A 4 -38.14 -1.71 17.11
C LYS A 4 -36.62 -1.76 17.13
N LYS A 5 -36.06 -2.83 16.56
CA LYS A 5 -34.62 -3.05 16.49
C LYS A 5 -33.99 -1.93 15.65
N THR A 6 -33.28 -1.01 16.29
CA THR A 6 -32.51 0.04 15.62
C THR A 6 -31.14 -0.50 15.20
N GLU A 7 -30.55 0.09 14.16
CA GLU A 7 -29.17 -0.13 13.76
C GLU A 7 -28.41 1.20 13.78
N GLU A 8 -27.11 1.12 14.06
CA GLU A 8 -26.21 2.25 14.01
C GLU A 8 -25.33 2.17 12.75
N ILE A 9 -25.12 3.30 12.11
CA ILE A 9 -24.21 3.44 10.98
C ILE A 9 -23.41 4.73 11.06
N THR A 10 -22.13 4.64 10.70
CA THR A 10 -21.25 5.81 10.64
C THR A 10 -20.97 6.17 9.19
N LEU A 11 -21.22 7.44 8.85
CA LEU A 11 -20.85 8.04 7.59
C LEU A 11 -19.65 8.96 7.80
N LYS A 12 -18.67 8.89 6.90
CA LYS A 12 -17.68 9.96 6.77
C LYS A 12 -18.27 11.06 5.88
N VAL A 13 -18.17 12.32 6.31
CA VAL A 13 -18.78 13.47 5.63
C VAL A 13 -17.69 14.48 5.30
N GLU A 14 -17.36 14.59 4.00
CA GLU A 14 -16.27 15.45 3.52
C GLU A 14 -16.75 16.86 3.18
N GLY A 15 -15.85 17.84 3.35
CA GLY A 15 -16.09 19.24 2.98
C GLY A 15 -16.69 20.11 4.09
N MET A 16 -16.87 19.57 5.30
CA MET A 16 -17.27 20.38 6.46
C MET A 16 -16.08 21.19 6.97
N THR A 17 -16.22 22.52 7.01
CA THR A 17 -15.13 23.42 7.43
C THR A 17 -15.45 24.23 8.69
N CYS A 18 -16.68 24.16 9.20
CA CYS A 18 -17.08 24.87 10.41
C CYS A 18 -18.20 24.15 11.18
N ALA A 19 -18.45 24.55 12.43
CA ALA A 19 -19.50 23.96 13.27
C ALA A 19 -20.91 24.14 12.67
N ALA A 20 -21.15 25.21 11.92
CA ALA A 20 -22.41 25.42 11.23
C ALA A 20 -22.63 24.40 10.09
N CYS A 21 -21.56 23.93 9.44
CA CYS A 21 -21.62 22.85 8.46
C CYS A 21 -22.10 21.55 9.11
N ALA A 22 -21.47 21.15 10.22
CA ALA A 22 -21.84 19.95 10.96
C ALA A 22 -23.30 20.00 11.45
N ASN A 23 -23.73 21.13 12.02
CA ASN A 23 -25.12 21.33 12.45
C ASN A 23 -26.13 21.23 11.29
N ARG A 24 -25.77 21.68 10.08
CA ARG A 24 -26.63 21.56 8.91
C ARG A 24 -26.81 20.10 8.50
N VAL A 25 -25.73 19.33 8.48
CA VAL A 25 -25.76 17.89 8.17
C VAL A 25 -26.57 17.15 9.23
N GLU A 26 -26.33 17.42 10.51
CA GLU A 26 -27.03 16.78 11.62
C GLU A 26 -28.55 17.04 11.55
N LYS A 27 -28.97 18.28 11.30
CA LYS A 27 -30.39 18.61 11.11
C LYS A 27 -30.99 17.93 9.88
N GLY A 28 -30.24 17.84 8.77
CA GLY A 28 -30.68 17.13 7.57
C GLY A 28 -30.92 15.65 7.83
N LEU A 29 -30.01 14.99 8.56
CA LEU A 29 -30.13 13.59 8.93
C LEU A 29 -31.28 13.35 9.92
N LYS A 30 -31.38 14.15 11.00
CA LYS A 30 -32.49 14.05 11.98
C LYS A 30 -33.87 14.30 11.36
N GLY A 31 -33.95 15.15 10.34
CA GLY A 31 -35.20 15.44 9.62
C GLY A 31 -35.61 14.34 8.64
N THR A 32 -34.81 13.29 8.46
CA THR A 32 -35.09 12.22 7.50
C THR A 32 -35.90 11.11 8.17
N GLU A 33 -37.03 10.74 7.57
CA GLU A 33 -37.92 9.69 8.09
C GLU A 33 -37.18 8.34 8.20
N GLY A 34 -37.30 7.69 9.37
CA GLY A 34 -36.59 6.45 9.67
C GLY A 34 -35.28 6.63 10.44
N VAL A 35 -34.78 7.87 10.60
CA VAL A 35 -33.68 8.20 11.52
C VAL A 35 -34.22 8.43 12.93
N VAL A 36 -33.65 7.75 13.92
CA VAL A 36 -33.98 7.89 15.35
C VAL A 36 -33.11 8.96 15.99
N SER A 37 -31.81 8.92 15.71
CA SER A 37 -30.85 9.91 16.18
C SER A 37 -29.72 10.08 15.17
N ALA A 38 -29.11 11.26 15.14
CA ALA A 38 -27.91 11.51 14.35
C ALA A 38 -27.03 12.51 15.09
N VAL A 39 -25.73 12.26 15.13
CA VAL A 39 -24.74 13.13 15.78
C VAL A 39 -23.59 13.32 14.81
N VAL A 40 -23.21 14.57 14.54
CA VAL A 40 -22.12 14.90 13.62
C VAL A 40 -20.94 15.49 14.39
N ASN A 41 -19.78 14.85 14.26
CA ASN A 41 -18.54 15.30 14.84
C ASN A 41 -17.64 15.91 13.76
N LEU A 42 -17.52 17.24 13.77
CA LEU A 42 -16.70 18.00 12.82
C LEU A 42 -15.22 17.60 12.88
N ALA A 43 -14.66 17.39 14.08
CA ALA A 43 -13.23 17.12 14.25
C ALA A 43 -12.80 15.78 13.65
N THR A 44 -13.74 14.82 13.57
CA THR A 44 -13.50 13.51 12.98
C THR A 44 -14.15 13.33 11.62
N GLU A 45 -14.84 14.36 11.11
CA GLU A 45 -15.62 14.32 9.86
C GLU A 45 -16.61 13.13 9.81
N ARG A 46 -17.21 12.76 10.95
CA ARG A 46 -18.08 11.58 11.07
C ARG A 46 -19.49 11.97 11.48
N ALA A 47 -20.48 11.29 10.91
CA ALA A 47 -21.88 11.31 11.32
C ALA A 47 -22.28 9.91 11.80
N SER A 48 -22.53 9.76 13.10
CA SER A 48 -23.11 8.55 13.69
C SER A 48 -24.63 8.65 13.65
N ILE A 49 -25.30 7.68 13.04
CA ILE A 49 -26.74 7.71 12.79
C ILE A 49 -27.35 6.41 13.32
N GLU A 50 -28.35 6.54 14.17
CA GLU A 50 -29.23 5.46 14.57
C GLU A 50 -30.50 5.49 13.71
N TYR A 51 -30.82 4.38 13.07
CA TYR A 51 -31.94 4.31 12.13
C TYR A 51 -32.73 3.00 12.26
N LEU A 52 -33.92 2.99 11.69
CA LEU A 52 -34.79 1.81 11.64
C LEU A 52 -34.53 1.01 10.35
N PRO A 53 -33.97 -0.21 10.44
CA PRO A 53 -33.76 -1.08 9.28
C PRO A 53 -35.10 -1.36 8.58
N GLY A 54 -35.14 -1.14 7.27
CA GLY A 54 -36.34 -1.32 6.45
C GLY A 54 -37.22 -0.07 6.29
N ALA A 55 -37.10 0.95 7.16
CA ALA A 55 -37.75 2.24 6.96
C ALA A 55 -36.91 3.18 6.07
N ILE A 56 -35.58 3.12 6.22
CA ILE A 56 -34.63 3.89 5.43
C ILE A 56 -33.46 3.02 4.99
N SER A 57 -32.96 3.26 3.78
CA SER A 57 -31.78 2.59 3.23
C SER A 57 -30.53 3.45 3.41
N LYS A 58 -29.35 2.81 3.36
CA LYS A 58 -28.06 3.50 3.51
C LYS A 58 -27.86 4.56 2.41
N GLU A 59 -28.34 4.30 1.20
CA GLU A 59 -28.28 5.21 0.06
C GLU A 59 -29.12 6.47 0.31
N LYS A 60 -30.27 6.34 0.98
CA LYS A 60 -31.09 7.50 1.35
C LYS A 60 -30.43 8.36 2.42
N LEU A 61 -29.67 7.77 3.34
CA LEU A 61 -28.86 8.52 4.31
C LEU A 61 -27.74 9.30 3.61
N LEU A 62 -27.03 8.67 2.66
CA LEU A 62 -26.03 9.35 1.83
C LEU A 62 -26.65 10.50 1.02
N THR A 63 -27.83 10.27 0.44
CA THR A 63 -28.59 11.30 -0.29
C THR A 63 -28.99 12.47 0.62
N ALA A 64 -29.32 12.21 1.89
CA ALA A 64 -29.62 13.27 2.85
C ALA A 64 -28.39 14.14 3.15
N VAL A 65 -27.19 13.54 3.22
CA VAL A 65 -25.92 14.26 3.34
C VAL A 65 -25.63 15.09 2.07
N GLU A 66 -25.86 14.53 0.88
CA GLU A 66 -25.71 15.24 -0.40
C GLU A 66 -26.67 16.42 -0.52
N LYS A 67 -27.93 16.27 -0.10
CA LYS A 67 -28.91 17.37 -0.04
C LYS A 67 -28.50 18.47 0.92
N ALA A 68 -27.73 18.14 1.97
CA ALA A 68 -27.14 19.14 2.87
C ALA A 68 -25.93 19.85 2.24
N GLY A 69 -25.44 19.40 1.08
CA GLY A 69 -24.35 19.98 0.30
C GLY A 69 -22.98 19.33 0.51
N TYR A 70 -22.93 18.10 1.05
CA TYR A 70 -21.68 17.42 1.41
C TYR A 70 -21.59 16.03 0.79
N GLN A 71 -20.37 15.50 0.66
CA GLN A 71 -20.17 14.13 0.20
C GLN A 71 -20.12 13.18 1.39
N GLY A 72 -21.06 12.25 1.43
CA GLY A 72 -21.08 11.15 2.39
C GLY A 72 -20.42 9.89 1.81
N ARG A 73 -19.67 9.17 2.63
CA ARG A 73 -19.27 7.77 2.35
C ARG A 73 -19.53 6.90 3.55
N LEU A 74 -19.90 5.65 3.32
CA LEU A 74 -19.99 4.65 4.36
C LEU A 74 -18.58 4.38 4.90
N GLU A 75 -18.37 4.53 6.21
CA GLU A 75 -17.04 4.35 6.82
C GLU A 75 -16.48 2.94 6.56
N LEU A 76 -17.36 1.93 6.58
CA LEU A 76 -17.02 0.54 6.27
C LEU A 76 -16.58 0.36 4.81
N GLU A 77 -17.19 1.07 3.87
CA GLU A 77 -16.82 1.01 2.44
C GLU A 77 -15.48 1.72 2.18
N GLU A 78 -15.25 2.88 2.79
CA GLU A 78 -13.97 3.58 2.67
C GLU A 78 -12.82 2.77 3.31
N ALA A 79 -13.09 2.16 4.47
CA ALA A 79 -12.17 1.24 5.10
C ALA A 79 -11.88 0.02 4.21
N ALA A 80 -12.90 -0.59 3.60
CA ALA A 80 -12.74 -1.71 2.67
C ALA A 80 -11.89 -1.33 1.45
N VAL A 81 -12.21 -0.21 0.78
CA VAL A 81 -11.45 0.28 -0.39
C VAL A 81 -9.99 0.59 -0.03
N SER A 82 -9.73 1.14 1.16
CA SER A 82 -8.37 1.40 1.63
C SER A 82 -7.58 0.11 1.85
N ARG A 83 -8.22 -0.91 2.44
CA ARG A 83 -7.63 -2.24 2.68
C ARG A 83 -7.32 -2.94 1.37
N ASP A 84 -8.24 -2.93 0.41
CA ASP A 84 -8.04 -3.54 -0.91
C ASP A 84 -6.86 -2.90 -1.65
N LYS A 85 -6.73 -1.56 -1.57
CA LYS A 85 -5.59 -0.84 -2.15
C LYS A 85 -4.26 -1.22 -1.50
N ASP A 86 -4.23 -1.33 -0.17
CA ASP A 86 -3.02 -1.71 0.57
C ASP A 86 -2.64 -3.18 0.31
N GLU A 87 -3.63 -4.07 0.20
CA GLU A 87 -3.42 -5.47 -0.16
C GLU A 87 -2.90 -5.60 -1.61
N ALA A 88 -3.50 -4.89 -2.56
CA ALA A 88 -3.04 -4.88 -3.95
C ALA A 88 -1.58 -4.37 -4.08
N ARG A 89 -1.19 -3.36 -3.30
CA ARG A 89 0.20 -2.87 -3.24
C ARG A 89 1.15 -3.95 -2.70
N LEU A 90 0.74 -4.65 -1.64
CA LEU A 90 1.53 -5.74 -1.05
C LEU A 90 1.68 -6.92 -2.04
N GLN A 91 0.59 -7.31 -2.71
CA GLN A 91 0.61 -8.35 -3.75
C GLN A 91 1.49 -7.94 -4.93
N GLN A 92 1.45 -6.67 -5.36
CA GLN A 92 2.32 -6.17 -6.42
C GLN A 92 3.80 -6.22 -6.02
N ALA A 93 4.14 -5.87 -4.77
CA ALA A 93 5.50 -5.99 -4.26
C ALA A 93 5.96 -7.46 -4.20
N ALA A 94 5.11 -8.37 -3.72
CA ALA A 94 5.38 -9.80 -3.68
C ALA A 94 5.58 -10.36 -5.10
N ARG A 95 4.73 -9.98 -6.06
CA ARG A 95 4.84 -10.42 -7.45
C ARG A 95 6.16 -9.99 -8.08
N ARG A 96 6.58 -8.73 -7.90
CA ARG A 96 7.86 -8.23 -8.41
C ARG A 96 9.04 -8.97 -7.77
N MET A 97 8.99 -9.21 -6.47
CA MET A 97 9.99 -9.99 -5.74
C MET A 97 10.11 -11.41 -6.32
N TRP A 98 8.99 -12.11 -6.50
CA TRP A 98 8.99 -13.48 -7.04
C TRP A 98 9.44 -13.54 -8.50
N ILE A 99 9.01 -12.59 -9.34
CA ILE A 99 9.51 -12.47 -10.71
C ILE A 99 11.04 -12.29 -10.70
N ALA A 100 11.57 -11.40 -9.87
CA ALA A 100 13.01 -11.18 -9.80
C ALA A 100 13.75 -12.46 -9.36
N TRP A 101 13.30 -13.11 -8.29
CA TRP A 101 13.86 -14.38 -7.83
C TRP A 101 13.81 -15.49 -8.89
N ALA A 102 12.74 -15.57 -9.69
CA ALA A 102 12.60 -16.59 -10.73
C ALA A 102 13.71 -16.53 -11.79
N PHE A 103 14.29 -15.35 -12.04
CA PHE A 103 15.41 -15.19 -12.98
C PHE A 103 16.77 -15.10 -12.28
N THR A 104 16.86 -14.48 -11.11
CA THR A 104 18.15 -14.31 -10.41
C THR A 104 18.60 -15.57 -9.69
N LEU A 105 17.68 -16.43 -9.24
CA LEU A 105 18.06 -17.70 -8.60
C LEU A 105 18.75 -18.64 -9.59
N PRO A 106 18.22 -18.87 -10.82
CA PRO A 106 18.96 -19.60 -11.85
C PRO A 106 20.31 -18.97 -12.18
N ALA A 107 20.39 -17.64 -12.27
CA ALA A 107 21.66 -16.95 -12.54
C ALA A 107 22.68 -17.18 -11.41
N ALA A 108 22.25 -17.09 -10.15
CA ALA A 108 23.10 -17.33 -8.99
C ALA A 108 23.57 -18.79 -8.92
N VAL A 109 22.67 -19.75 -9.14
CA VAL A 109 23.01 -21.18 -9.20
C VAL A 109 24.02 -21.44 -10.33
N TRP A 110 23.79 -20.86 -11.52
CA TRP A 110 24.72 -20.96 -12.64
C TRP A 110 26.11 -20.40 -12.31
N MET A 111 26.17 -19.25 -11.63
CA MET A 111 27.42 -18.65 -11.17
C MET A 111 28.17 -19.56 -10.18
N LEU A 112 27.45 -20.14 -9.21
CA LEU A 112 28.03 -21.04 -8.21
C LEU A 112 28.56 -22.33 -8.84
N ILE A 113 27.81 -22.92 -9.78
CA ILE A 113 28.25 -24.11 -10.52
C ILE A 113 29.50 -23.79 -11.35
N ALA A 114 29.51 -22.67 -12.07
CA ALA A 114 30.66 -22.25 -12.86
C ALA A 114 31.92 -22.00 -12.01
N MET A 115 31.74 -21.53 -10.77
CA MET A 115 32.83 -21.37 -9.80
C MET A 115 33.30 -22.73 -9.26
N ALA A 116 32.38 -23.61 -8.88
CA ALA A 116 32.66 -24.91 -8.26
C ALA A 116 33.25 -25.93 -9.25
N ALA A 117 32.79 -25.94 -10.50
CA ALA A 117 33.30 -26.82 -11.55
C ALA A 117 34.75 -26.50 -11.96
N GLY A 118 35.26 -25.34 -11.54
CA GLY A 118 36.55 -24.78 -11.97
C GLY A 118 36.54 -24.48 -13.46
N ARG A 119 36.64 -23.20 -13.84
CA ARG A 119 36.62 -22.72 -15.24
C ARG A 119 37.64 -23.40 -16.20
N HIS A 120 38.48 -24.32 -15.70
CA HIS A 120 39.66 -24.85 -16.38
C HIS A 120 39.61 -26.34 -16.76
N GLN A 121 38.64 -27.14 -16.30
CA GLN A 121 38.71 -28.61 -16.51
C GLN A 121 37.87 -29.16 -17.68
N HIS A 122 36.82 -28.46 -18.12
CA HIS A 122 35.91 -28.96 -19.18
C HIS A 122 35.48 -27.91 -20.22
N GLY A 123 35.99 -26.67 -20.13
CA GLY A 123 35.64 -25.59 -21.08
C GLY A 123 34.17 -25.14 -21.05
N TRP A 124 33.39 -25.63 -20.10
CA TRP A 124 31.98 -25.30 -19.91
C TRP A 124 31.76 -24.55 -18.60
N PRO A 125 30.99 -23.43 -18.59
CA PRO A 125 30.42 -22.74 -19.74
C PRO A 125 31.47 -21.95 -20.55
N THR A 126 31.28 -21.84 -21.87
CA THR A 126 32.14 -20.97 -22.70
C THR A 126 31.99 -19.51 -22.28
N PRO A 127 33.03 -18.65 -22.41
CA PRO A 127 32.95 -17.25 -21.98
C PRO A 127 31.75 -16.49 -22.57
N LEU A 128 31.42 -16.75 -23.84
CA LEU A 128 30.26 -16.16 -24.50
C LEU A 128 28.94 -16.62 -23.86
N SER A 129 28.77 -17.92 -23.63
CA SER A 129 27.54 -18.47 -23.04
C SER A 129 27.34 -17.99 -21.60
N TYR A 130 28.43 -17.89 -20.82
CA TYR A 130 28.40 -17.35 -19.47
C TYR A 130 28.02 -15.87 -19.47
N ASN A 131 28.67 -15.06 -20.32
CA ASN A 131 28.43 -13.63 -20.36
C ASN A 131 27.01 -13.29 -20.83
N LEU A 132 26.57 -13.95 -21.90
CA LEU A 132 25.23 -13.78 -22.44
C LEU A 132 24.16 -14.32 -21.50
N GLY A 133 24.34 -15.53 -20.96
CA GLY A 133 23.37 -16.16 -20.06
C GLY A 133 23.13 -15.35 -18.78
N THR A 134 24.21 -14.90 -18.12
CA THR A 134 24.09 -14.09 -16.89
C THR A 134 23.48 -12.72 -17.16
N LEU A 135 23.80 -12.07 -18.28
CA LEU A 135 23.21 -10.81 -18.69
C LEU A 135 21.71 -10.97 -19.00
N LEU A 136 21.33 -11.97 -19.80
CA LEU A 136 19.94 -12.25 -20.16
C LEU A 136 19.07 -12.59 -18.95
N LEU A 137 19.60 -13.35 -17.99
CA LEU A 137 18.88 -13.66 -16.75
C LEU A 137 18.77 -12.45 -15.82
N ALA A 138 19.73 -11.52 -15.83
CA ALA A 138 19.63 -10.31 -15.03
C ALA A 138 18.58 -9.33 -15.57
N LEU A 139 18.41 -9.22 -16.90
CA LEU A 139 17.57 -8.20 -17.53
C LEU A 139 16.10 -8.18 -17.05
N PRO A 140 15.37 -9.31 -16.93
CA PRO A 140 14.01 -9.31 -16.39
C PRO A 140 13.92 -8.78 -14.96
N ALA A 141 14.89 -9.13 -14.10
CA ALA A 141 14.92 -8.64 -12.73
C ALA A 141 15.13 -7.12 -12.69
N LEU A 142 15.98 -6.58 -13.56
CA LEU A 142 16.30 -5.16 -13.60
C LEU A 142 15.23 -4.32 -14.28
N LEU A 143 14.87 -4.64 -15.52
CA LEU A 143 14.01 -3.79 -16.35
C LEU A 143 12.53 -4.04 -16.09
N TRP A 144 12.11 -5.30 -15.91
CA TRP A 144 10.71 -5.64 -15.74
C TRP A 144 10.27 -5.57 -14.27
N ALA A 145 10.94 -6.30 -13.36
CA ALA A 145 10.61 -6.23 -11.94
C ALA A 145 11.10 -4.92 -11.29
N GLY A 146 12.33 -4.51 -11.62
CA GLY A 146 13.03 -3.35 -11.06
C GLY A 146 12.81 -2.02 -11.79
N GLY A 147 12.09 -1.96 -12.91
CA GLY A 147 11.99 -0.74 -13.73
C GLY A 147 11.53 0.53 -12.99
N HIS A 148 10.66 0.36 -11.99
CA HIS A 148 10.18 1.45 -11.12
C HIS A 148 11.28 2.06 -10.23
N VAL A 149 12.32 1.30 -9.89
CA VAL A 149 13.48 1.76 -9.10
C VAL A 149 14.28 2.76 -9.92
N TYR A 150 14.54 2.46 -11.19
CA TYR A 150 15.20 3.41 -12.10
C TYR A 150 14.37 4.67 -12.33
N GLN A 151 13.05 4.53 -12.50
CA GLN A 151 12.15 5.69 -12.63
C GLN A 151 12.11 6.55 -11.35
N SER A 152 12.22 5.93 -10.18
CA SER A 152 12.29 6.62 -8.88
C SER A 152 13.61 7.37 -8.72
N ALA A 153 14.74 6.70 -8.98
CA ALA A 153 16.07 7.28 -8.95
C ALA A 153 16.22 8.47 -9.91
N TRP A 154 15.71 8.31 -11.13
CA TRP A 154 15.74 9.36 -12.15
C TRP A 154 14.90 10.58 -11.76
N ARG A 155 13.72 10.37 -11.19
CA ARG A 155 12.91 11.45 -10.63
C ARG A 155 13.63 12.16 -9.49
N ALA A 156 14.24 11.43 -8.56
CA ALA A 156 15.00 12.04 -7.45
C ALA A 156 16.15 12.92 -7.98
N ALA A 157 16.93 12.40 -8.92
CA ALA A 157 18.05 13.11 -9.54
C ALA A 157 17.61 14.41 -10.24
N ARG A 158 16.52 14.38 -11.01
CA ARG A 158 15.98 15.61 -11.66
C ARG A 158 15.55 16.68 -10.66
N HIS A 159 15.14 16.30 -9.46
CA HIS A 159 14.74 17.23 -8.40
C HIS A 159 15.90 17.56 -7.43
N GLY A 160 17.14 17.19 -7.77
CA GLY A 160 18.32 17.49 -6.94
C GLY A 160 18.34 16.75 -5.59
N SER A 161 17.64 15.61 -5.49
CA SER A 161 17.55 14.81 -4.27
C SER A 161 18.07 13.38 -4.49
N ALA A 162 18.39 12.70 -3.40
CA ALA A 162 18.74 11.28 -3.40
C ALA A 162 17.76 10.50 -2.51
N ASN A 163 17.38 9.31 -2.94
CA ASN A 163 16.55 8.39 -2.16
C ASN A 163 17.18 6.99 -2.13
N MET A 164 16.52 6.05 -1.44
CA MET A 164 16.97 4.65 -1.36
C MET A 164 17.23 4.04 -2.76
N ASP A 165 16.38 4.38 -3.74
CA ASP A 165 16.43 3.82 -5.09
C ASP A 165 17.62 4.39 -5.90
N SER A 166 18.10 5.59 -5.56
CA SER A 166 19.25 6.24 -6.23
C SER A 166 20.53 5.40 -6.14
N LEU A 167 20.90 4.93 -4.94
CA LEU A 167 22.11 4.15 -4.74
C LEU A 167 22.04 2.80 -5.47
N ILE A 168 20.87 2.15 -5.41
CA ILE A 168 20.62 0.87 -6.07
C ILE A 168 20.69 1.03 -7.59
N ALA A 169 20.11 2.10 -8.14
CA ALA A 169 20.16 2.39 -9.56
C ALA A 169 21.60 2.56 -10.05
N ILE A 170 22.41 3.36 -9.36
CA ILE A 170 23.82 3.58 -9.73
C ILE A 170 24.61 2.27 -9.67
N GLY A 171 24.51 1.53 -8.57
CA GLY A 171 25.25 0.28 -8.39
C GLY A 171 24.87 -0.80 -9.42
N THR A 172 23.58 -0.96 -9.68
CA THR A 172 23.11 -1.95 -10.66
C THR A 172 23.45 -1.55 -12.10
N LEU A 173 23.37 -0.27 -12.46
CA LEU A 173 23.78 0.21 -13.78
C LEU A 173 25.29 0.01 -14.02
N ALA A 174 26.12 0.34 -13.03
CA ALA A 174 27.57 0.11 -13.11
C ALA A 174 27.93 -1.38 -13.25
N ALA A 175 27.20 -2.24 -12.53
CA ALA A 175 27.40 -3.69 -12.65
C ALA A 175 26.92 -4.25 -14.00
N VAL A 176 25.79 -3.79 -14.53
CA VAL A 176 25.33 -4.19 -15.88
C VAL A 176 26.29 -3.71 -16.97
N SER A 177 26.83 -2.49 -16.85
CA SER A 177 27.77 -1.99 -17.85
C SER A 177 29.00 -2.89 -17.97
N SER A 178 29.48 -3.48 -16.88
CA SER A 178 30.57 -4.47 -16.94
C SER A 178 30.19 -5.70 -17.78
N GLY A 179 28.94 -6.17 -17.68
CA GLY A 179 28.45 -7.30 -18.47
C GLY A 179 28.36 -7.01 -19.95
N ILE A 180 28.03 -5.77 -20.34
CA ILE A 180 28.06 -5.32 -21.74
C ILE A 180 29.51 -5.19 -22.22
N MET A 181 30.39 -4.61 -21.41
CA MET A 181 31.80 -4.42 -21.75
C MET A 181 32.57 -5.74 -21.90
N ALA A 182 32.19 -6.78 -21.15
CA ALA A 182 32.79 -8.11 -21.20
C ALA A 182 32.70 -8.81 -22.58
N PHE A 183 31.88 -8.30 -23.51
CA PHE A 183 31.83 -8.79 -24.89
C PHE A 183 32.93 -8.20 -25.78
N PHE A 184 33.45 -7.03 -25.43
CA PHE A 184 34.40 -6.26 -26.25
C PHE A 184 35.78 -6.22 -25.62
N TRP A 185 35.86 -6.27 -24.29
CA TRP A 185 37.09 -6.23 -23.52
C TRP A 185 37.20 -7.41 -22.55
N PRO A 186 38.43 -7.83 -22.19
CA PRO A 186 38.65 -8.90 -21.21
C PRO A 186 38.42 -8.40 -19.78
N VAL A 187 37.17 -8.01 -19.49
CA VAL A 187 36.72 -7.58 -18.16
C VAL A 187 35.74 -8.61 -17.59
N GLU A 188 35.71 -8.74 -16.26
CA GLU A 188 34.78 -9.64 -15.58
C GLU A 188 33.35 -9.10 -15.66
N ASN A 189 32.39 -10.02 -15.83
CA ASN A 189 30.98 -9.70 -15.97
C ASN A 189 30.25 -9.77 -14.62
N TYR A 190 29.78 -8.61 -14.13
CA TYR A 190 29.01 -8.49 -12.89
C TYR A 190 27.50 -8.28 -13.11
N ALA A 191 26.98 -8.51 -14.31
CA ALA A 191 25.54 -8.38 -14.59
C ALA A 191 24.69 -9.29 -13.69
N GLY A 192 25.14 -10.53 -13.40
CA GLY A 192 24.45 -11.41 -12.46
C GLY A 192 24.34 -10.82 -11.04
N VAL A 193 25.40 -10.12 -10.58
CA VAL A 193 25.41 -9.44 -9.28
C VAL A 193 24.42 -8.28 -9.25
N SER A 194 24.29 -7.53 -10.35
CA SER A 194 23.29 -6.46 -10.46
C SER A 194 21.86 -6.99 -10.28
N GLY A 195 21.56 -8.16 -10.87
CA GLY A 195 20.29 -8.85 -10.68
C GLY A 195 20.08 -9.20 -9.21
N MET A 196 21.09 -9.75 -8.54
CA MET A 196 21.01 -10.10 -7.12
C MET A 196 20.75 -8.89 -6.22
N ILE A 197 21.45 -7.77 -6.45
CA ILE A 197 21.23 -6.50 -5.74
C ILE A 197 19.77 -6.05 -5.89
N MET A 198 19.25 -6.07 -7.13
CA MET A 198 17.87 -5.68 -7.40
C MET A 198 16.87 -6.62 -6.70
N THR A 199 17.08 -7.94 -6.77
CA THR A 199 16.21 -8.92 -6.11
C THR A 199 16.17 -8.74 -4.59
N PHE A 200 17.31 -8.53 -3.93
CA PHE A 200 17.34 -8.25 -2.49
C PHE A 200 16.67 -6.92 -2.15
N HIS A 201 16.87 -5.89 -2.96
CA HIS A 201 16.19 -4.61 -2.77
C HIS A 201 14.66 -4.76 -2.87
N LEU A 202 14.16 -5.47 -3.89
CA LEU A 202 12.72 -5.74 -4.06
C LEU A 202 12.15 -6.59 -2.91
N THR A 203 12.92 -7.57 -2.42
CA THR A 203 12.58 -8.36 -1.24
C THR A 203 12.48 -7.48 0.00
N GLY A 204 13.45 -6.59 0.20
CA GLY A 204 13.44 -5.60 1.28
C GLY A 204 12.21 -4.71 1.24
N ARG A 205 11.83 -4.20 0.06
CA ARG A 205 10.61 -3.39 -0.11
C ARG A 205 9.32 -4.17 0.21
N TYR A 206 9.25 -5.45 -0.12
CA TYR A 206 8.13 -6.31 0.27
C TYR A 206 8.03 -6.47 1.79
N ILE A 207 9.16 -6.76 2.44
CA ILE A 207 9.22 -6.90 3.91
C ILE A 207 8.86 -5.58 4.60
N GLU A 208 9.39 -4.45 4.12
CA GLU A 208 9.08 -3.11 4.63
C GLU A 208 7.58 -2.80 4.49
N ALA A 209 6.99 -3.05 3.32
CA ALA A 209 5.55 -2.84 3.09
C ALA A 209 4.69 -3.72 4.01
N LYS A 210 5.05 -5.00 4.17
CA LYS A 210 4.36 -5.94 5.05
C LYS A 210 4.43 -5.49 6.52
N ALA A 211 5.62 -5.12 6.98
CA ALA A 211 5.86 -4.67 8.35
C ALA A 211 5.10 -3.37 8.66
N ARG A 212 5.14 -2.38 7.75
CA ARG A 212 4.37 -1.13 7.89
C ARG A 212 2.86 -1.38 7.90
N GLY A 213 2.37 -2.31 7.08
CA GLY A 213 0.97 -2.72 7.07
C GLY A 213 0.51 -3.26 8.42
N HIS A 214 1.28 -4.18 9.02
CA HIS A 214 0.97 -4.74 10.33
C HIS A 214 1.00 -3.67 11.44
N ALA A 215 2.01 -2.79 11.44
CA ALA A 215 2.12 -1.72 12.43
C ALA A 215 0.96 -0.72 12.33
N SER A 216 0.58 -0.32 11.11
CA SER A 216 -0.56 0.59 10.90
C SER A 216 -1.88 -0.04 11.36
N GLN A 217 -2.10 -1.34 11.09
CA GLN A 217 -3.28 -2.06 11.55
C GLN A 217 -3.35 -2.16 13.08
N ALA A 218 -2.23 -2.41 13.75
CA ALA A 218 -2.19 -2.44 15.22
C ALA A 218 -2.57 -1.07 15.82
N ILE A 219 -2.03 0.03 15.26
CA ILE A 219 -2.38 1.39 15.68
C ILE A 219 -3.88 1.67 15.44
N ARG A 220 -4.42 1.31 14.27
CA ARG A 220 -5.86 1.46 13.96
C ARG A 220 -6.73 0.69 14.97
N LYS A 221 -6.35 -0.55 15.29
CA LYS A 221 -7.08 -1.36 16.27
C LYS A 221 -7.05 -0.75 17.68
N LEU A 222 -5.93 -0.14 18.09
CA LEU A 222 -5.85 0.59 19.35
C LEU A 222 -6.74 1.84 19.35
N LEU A 223 -6.81 2.57 18.23
CA LEU A 223 -7.70 3.73 18.09
C LEU A 223 -9.18 3.32 18.12
N GLU A 224 -9.53 2.15 17.57
CA GLU A 224 -10.89 1.60 17.59
C GLU A 224 -11.33 1.11 18.99
N LEU A 225 -10.37 0.71 19.84
CA LEU A 225 -10.64 0.27 21.22
C LEU A 225 -10.91 1.43 22.20
N GLY A 226 -10.73 2.68 21.78
CA GLY A 226 -11.12 3.84 22.57
C GLY A 226 -12.63 3.84 22.83
N ALA A 227 -13.03 4.05 24.08
CA ALA A 227 -14.45 4.17 24.45
C ALA A 227 -15.07 5.33 23.66
N LYS A 228 -16.07 5.00 22.83
CA LYS A 228 -16.78 5.98 21.98
C LYS A 228 -17.90 6.70 22.72
N THR A 229 -18.27 6.20 23.89
CA THR A 229 -19.37 6.70 24.74
C THR A 229 -18.92 6.70 26.19
N ALA A 230 -19.29 7.72 26.94
CA ALA A 230 -19.13 7.82 28.38
C ALA A 230 -20.49 8.09 29.02
N ALA A 231 -20.80 7.44 30.14
CA ALA A 231 -21.95 7.81 30.97
C ALA A 231 -21.50 8.91 31.95
N VAL A 232 -22.15 10.08 31.89
CA VAL A 232 -21.88 11.23 32.74
C VAL A 232 -23.13 11.58 33.52
N LEU A 233 -22.97 11.82 34.82
CA LEU A 233 -24.06 12.19 35.71
C LEU A 233 -24.14 13.72 35.79
N VAL A 234 -25.23 14.32 35.30
CA VAL A 234 -25.44 15.78 35.32
C VAL A 234 -26.76 16.05 36.02
N ASN A 235 -26.72 16.81 37.14
CA ASN A 235 -27.91 17.16 37.94
C ASN A 235 -28.73 15.94 38.42
N GLY A 236 -28.09 14.81 38.70
CA GLY A 236 -28.76 13.60 39.17
C GLY A 236 -29.37 12.72 38.06
N GLU A 237 -29.29 13.14 36.80
CA GLU A 237 -29.66 12.32 35.63
C GLU A 237 -28.40 11.75 34.97
N GLU A 238 -28.40 10.43 34.70
CA GLU A 238 -27.38 9.81 33.85
C GLU A 238 -27.62 10.19 32.38
N ARG A 239 -26.57 10.70 31.72
CA ARG A 239 -26.58 10.99 30.29
C ARG A 239 -25.38 10.32 29.63
N GLN A 240 -25.60 9.58 28.56
CA GLN A 240 -24.52 9.13 27.68
C GLN A 240 -24.06 10.30 26.81
N VAL A 241 -22.75 10.50 26.73
CA VAL A 241 -22.06 11.49 25.89
C VAL A 241 -20.92 10.86 25.10
#